data_AF-A0A924XGR9-F1
#
_entry.id   AF-A0A924XGR9-F1
#
_cell.length_a   1.000
_cell.length_b   1.000
_cell.length_c   1.000
_cell.angle_alpha   90.00
_cell.angle_beta   90.00
_cell.angle_gamma   90.00
#
_symmetry.space_group_name_H-M   'P 1'
#
loop_
_entity.id
_entity.type
_entity.pdbx_description
1 polymer ?
#
loop_
_entity_poly.entity_id
_entity_poly.type
_entity_poly.pdbx_seq_one_letter_code
_entity_poly.pdbx_strand_id
1 'polypeptide(L)'
;MAAHDHARRPPGRGRGGVRSPAGLHRRGGDRSSRRVSVVARGRHGLGHAAVARRRRRRQRARERADGAASGEERLLQRVGLDPEGRKFTPHVTLARLRDSSSWQVADYLANYQPYRSSAFPVSRFVLYSARSSAGGGPYIVEDAYPLAA
;
A
#
# COMPACT_ATOMS: atom_id res chain seq x y z
N MET A 1 76.95 -6.24 -17.73
CA MET A 1 76.00 -6.38 -16.60
C MET A 1 74.64 -6.71 -17.19
N ALA A 2 74.07 -7.84 -16.76
CA ALA A 2 72.80 -8.49 -17.13
C ALA A 2 71.59 -7.54 -17.33
N ALA A 3 70.48 -7.88 -18.00
CA ALA A 3 70.10 -8.96 -18.91
C ALA A 3 68.67 -8.66 -19.42
N HIS A 4 68.49 -8.83 -20.73
CA HIS A 4 67.41 -9.54 -21.42
C HIS A 4 65.90 -9.25 -21.18
N ASP A 5 65.31 -9.01 -22.34
CA ASP A 5 63.94 -9.15 -22.82
C ASP A 5 63.41 -10.60 -22.78
N HIS A 6 62.09 -10.71 -22.97
CA HIS A 6 61.24 -11.81 -23.45
C HIS A 6 60.20 -12.46 -22.52
N ALA A 7 59.00 -12.52 -23.11
CA ALA A 7 57.69 -12.90 -22.61
C ALA A 7 57.42 -14.43 -22.58
N ARG A 8 56.37 -14.85 -21.83
CA ARG A 8 55.18 -15.64 -22.30
C ARG A 8 54.37 -16.33 -21.16
N ARG A 9 53.08 -15.93 -21.00
CA ARG A 9 51.80 -16.73 -20.88
C ARG A 9 51.55 -17.74 -19.68
N PRO A 10 50.30 -18.26 -19.42
CA PRO A 10 49.12 -17.64 -18.75
C PRO A 10 48.50 -18.59 -17.64
N PRO A 11 47.17 -18.77 -17.44
CA PRO A 11 46.36 -18.27 -16.32
C PRO A 11 45.86 -19.32 -15.30
N GLY A 12 45.56 -18.89 -14.06
CA GLY A 12 44.88 -19.70 -13.04
C GLY A 12 43.53 -19.11 -12.61
N ARG A 13 42.44 -19.79 -12.95
CA ARG A 13 41.08 -19.53 -12.42
C ARG A 13 41.01 -19.95 -10.95
N GLY A 14 40.49 -19.08 -10.09
CA GLY A 14 40.09 -19.41 -8.72
C GLY A 14 38.77 -18.71 -8.36
N ARG A 15 37.67 -19.47 -8.38
CA ARG A 15 36.38 -19.08 -7.81
C ARG A 15 36.50 -19.05 -6.28
N GLY A 16 35.81 -18.12 -5.61
CA GLY A 16 35.38 -18.35 -4.22
C GLY A 16 35.27 -17.10 -3.35
N GLY A 17 34.04 -16.79 -2.93
CA GLY A 17 33.80 -16.11 -1.65
C GLY A 17 33.47 -14.63 -1.70
N VAL A 18 32.33 -14.26 -2.28
CA VAL A 18 31.66 -13.01 -1.86
C VAL A 18 31.22 -13.20 -0.42
N ARG A 19 31.85 -12.45 0.48
CA ARG A 19 31.52 -12.38 1.90
C ARG A 19 30.10 -11.83 2.05
N SER A 20 29.21 -12.62 2.63
CA SER A 20 27.91 -12.16 3.13
C SER A 20 28.11 -11.07 4.19
N PRO A 21 27.45 -9.90 4.10
CA PRO A 21 27.32 -9.03 5.25
C PRO A 21 26.21 -9.56 6.15
N ALA A 22 26.60 -9.70 7.41
CA ALA A 22 25.85 -10.17 8.55
C ALA A 22 24.46 -9.53 8.74
N GLY A 23 23.49 -10.38 9.06
CA GLY A 23 22.68 -10.28 10.27
C GLY A 23 22.05 -8.93 10.60
N LEU A 24 20.97 -8.57 9.91
CA LEU A 24 19.97 -7.65 10.46
C LEU A 24 19.16 -8.40 11.53
N HIS A 25 19.60 -8.28 12.78
CA HIS A 25 18.76 -8.59 13.94
C HIS A 25 17.47 -7.77 13.86
N ARG A 26 16.37 -8.44 13.50
CA ARG A 26 15.01 -7.92 13.67
C ARG A 26 14.73 -7.81 15.17
N ARG A 27 15.02 -6.64 15.76
CA ARG A 27 14.48 -6.28 17.07
C ARG A 27 12.96 -6.22 16.95
N GLY A 28 12.32 -7.10 17.70
CA GLY A 28 10.87 -7.22 17.81
C GLY A 28 10.21 -5.93 18.28
N GLY A 29 8.95 -5.83 17.88
CA GLY A 29 8.06 -4.75 18.21
C GLY A 29 6.87 -4.84 17.27
N ASP A 30 6.03 -5.86 17.49
CA ASP A 30 4.70 -5.94 16.89
C ASP A 30 3.91 -4.69 17.34
N ARG A 31 4.04 -3.63 16.57
CA ARG A 31 3.24 -2.41 16.67
C ARG A 31 2.03 -2.62 15.76
N SER A 32 1.10 -3.46 16.21
CA SER A 32 -0.19 -3.68 15.54
C SER A 32 -1.03 -2.39 15.58
N SER A 33 -0.66 -1.43 14.74
CA SER A 33 -1.43 -0.21 14.52
C SER A 33 -2.72 -0.62 13.86
N ARG A 34 -3.81 -0.63 14.63
CA ARG A 34 -5.12 -1.03 14.13
C ARG A 34 -5.65 0.09 13.25
N ARG A 35 -5.84 -0.21 11.97
CA ARG A 35 -6.47 0.68 11.00
C ARG A 35 -7.98 0.66 11.24
N VAL A 36 -8.57 1.80 11.56
CA VAL A 36 -10.03 1.94 11.58
C VAL A 36 -10.48 2.33 10.18
N SER A 37 -11.08 1.38 9.47
CA SER A 37 -11.72 1.61 8.18
C SER A 37 -13.22 1.77 8.39
N VAL A 38 -13.77 2.96 8.12
CA VAL A 38 -15.23 3.18 8.21
C VAL A 38 -15.90 2.59 6.97
N VAL A 39 -16.42 1.37 7.09
CA VAL A 39 -17.36 0.83 6.11
C VAL A 39 -18.73 1.39 6.47
N ALA A 40 -19.17 2.45 5.79
CA ALA A 40 -20.43 3.13 6.10
C ALA A 40 -21.65 2.18 6.01
N ARG A 41 -22.07 1.56 7.12
CA ARG A 41 -23.31 0.80 7.24
C ARG A 41 -24.40 1.74 7.71
N GLY A 42 -25.52 1.80 6.97
CA GLY A 42 -26.70 2.55 7.36
C GLY A 42 -27.78 1.61 7.89
N ARG A 43 -28.48 2.05 8.92
CA ARG A 43 -29.73 1.55 9.52
C ARG A 43 -30.40 2.80 10.12
N HIS A 44 -31.68 3.13 9.99
CA HIS A 44 -32.89 2.60 9.34
C HIS A 44 -33.61 3.79 8.64
N GLY A 45 -34.50 3.52 7.68
CA GLY A 45 -35.36 4.56 7.05
C GLY A 45 -35.33 4.63 5.51
N LEU A 46 -34.50 3.84 4.84
CA LEU A 46 -34.49 3.74 3.39
C LEU A 46 -35.31 2.52 2.96
N GLY A 47 -36.35 2.71 2.14
CA GLY A 47 -37.10 1.59 1.55
C GLY A 47 -36.16 0.59 0.87
N HIS A 48 -36.55 -0.69 0.81
CA HIS A 48 -35.72 -1.79 0.29
C HIS A 48 -35.03 -1.47 -1.05
N ALA A 49 -35.70 -0.75 -1.94
CA ALA A 49 -35.16 -0.30 -3.22
C ALA A 49 -33.96 0.65 -3.08
N ALA A 50 -34.00 1.62 -2.16
CA ALA A 50 -32.91 2.57 -1.92
C ALA A 50 -31.68 1.88 -1.31
N VAL A 51 -31.89 0.93 -0.39
CA VAL A 51 -30.81 0.09 0.16
C VAL A 51 -30.17 -0.77 -0.94
N ALA A 52 -30.97 -1.38 -1.82
CA ALA A 52 -30.48 -2.20 -2.92
C ALA A 52 -29.67 -1.35 -3.94
N ARG A 53 -30.18 -0.19 -4.37
CA ARG A 53 -29.47 0.75 -5.26
C ARG A 53 -28.13 1.17 -4.66
N ARG A 54 -28.09 1.48 -3.36
CA ARG A 54 -26.87 1.85 -2.64
C ARG A 54 -25.85 0.71 -2.60
N ARG A 55 -26.29 -0.53 -2.36
CA ARG A 55 -25.40 -1.72 -2.38
C ARG A 55 -24.81 -1.92 -3.78
N ARG A 56 -25.63 -1.86 -4.83
CA ARG A 56 -25.16 -1.98 -6.23
C ARG A 56 -24.16 -0.88 -6.60
N ARG A 57 -24.43 0.38 -6.22
CA ARG A 57 -23.50 1.50 -6.47
C ARG A 57 -22.13 1.27 -5.81
N ARG A 58 -22.11 0.77 -4.58
CA ARG A 58 -20.88 0.43 -3.86
C ARG A 58 -20.12 -0.73 -4.49
N GLN A 59 -20.85 -1.75 -4.91
CA GLN A 59 -20.25 -2.90 -5.57
C GLN A 59 -19.55 -2.47 -6.87
N ARG A 60 -20.22 -1.68 -7.72
CA ARG A 60 -19.63 -1.13 -8.94
C ARG A 60 -18.42 -0.23 -8.66
N ALA A 61 -18.48 0.61 -7.62
CA ALA A 61 -17.36 1.46 -7.24
C ALA A 61 -16.14 0.64 -6.79
N ARG A 62 -16.37 -0.48 -6.08
CA ARG A 62 -15.31 -1.43 -5.71
C ARG A 62 -14.69 -2.09 -6.93
N GLU A 63 -15.51 -2.65 -7.82
CA GLU A 63 -15.03 -3.29 -9.05
C GLU A 63 -14.16 -2.35 -9.89
N ARG A 64 -14.53 -1.06 -10.00
CA ARG A 64 -13.72 -0.05 -10.69
C ARG A 64 -12.39 0.22 -10.00
N ALA A 65 -12.40 0.36 -8.67
CA ALA A 65 -11.18 0.59 -7.90
C ALA A 65 -10.25 -0.63 -7.93
N ASP A 66 -10.81 -1.84 -7.84
CA ASP A 66 -10.08 -3.10 -7.93
C ASP A 66 -9.49 -3.30 -9.33
N GLY A 67 -10.22 -2.93 -10.38
CA GLY A 67 -9.75 -2.94 -11.76
C GLY A 67 -8.58 -1.97 -12.00
N ALA A 68 -8.67 -0.73 -11.47
CA ALA A 68 -7.57 0.24 -11.53
C ALA A 68 -6.32 -0.28 -10.81
N ALA A 69 -6.46 -0.71 -9.56
CA ALA A 69 -5.36 -1.27 -8.76
C ALA A 69 -4.70 -2.48 -9.44
N SER A 70 -5.49 -3.36 -10.05
CA SER A 70 -4.96 -4.52 -10.78
C SER A 70 -4.22 -4.14 -12.05
N GLY A 71 -4.65 -3.07 -12.73
CA GLY A 71 -3.96 -2.54 -13.92
C GLY A 71 -2.62 -1.91 -13.57
N GLU A 72 -2.59 -1.10 -12.51
CA GLU A 72 -1.39 -0.49 -11.94
C GLU A 72 -0.39 -1.55 -11.49
N GLU A 73 -0.84 -2.54 -10.71
CA GLU A 73 -0.02 -3.65 -10.22
C GLU A 73 0.66 -4.41 -11.37
N ARG A 74 -0.07 -4.68 -12.47
CA ARG A 74 0.51 -5.31 -13.67
C ARG A 74 1.56 -4.44 -14.34
N LEU A 75 1.42 -3.12 -14.32
CA LEU A 75 2.43 -2.18 -14.85
C LEU A 75 3.67 -2.19 -13.95
N LEU A 76 3.49 -2.14 -12.63
CA LEU A 76 4.55 -2.16 -11.64
C LEU A 76 5.37 -3.46 -11.71
N GLN A 77 4.73 -4.60 -11.91
CA GLN A 77 5.43 -5.88 -12.13
C GLN A 77 6.26 -5.89 -13.42
N ARG A 78 5.79 -5.24 -14.49
CA ARG A 78 6.57 -5.13 -15.74
C ARG A 78 7.83 -4.29 -15.60
N VAL A 79 7.84 -3.34 -14.65
CA VAL A 79 9.04 -2.55 -14.32
C VAL A 79 9.88 -3.19 -13.21
N GLY A 80 9.55 -4.42 -12.79
CA GLY A 80 10.38 -5.24 -11.91
C GLY A 80 10.05 -5.16 -10.41
N LEU A 81 8.89 -4.63 -10.03
CA LEU A 81 8.44 -4.66 -8.63
C LEU A 81 7.77 -5.99 -8.28
N ASP A 82 7.99 -6.44 -7.05
CA ASP A 82 7.36 -7.66 -6.54
C ASP A 82 5.84 -7.51 -6.41
N PRO A 83 5.08 -8.60 -6.62
CA PRO A 83 3.63 -8.56 -6.52
C PRO A 83 3.13 -8.25 -5.11
N GLU A 84 2.14 -7.36 -4.98
CA GLU A 84 1.41 -7.17 -3.71
C GLU A 84 0.45 -8.36 -3.48
N GLY A 85 0.81 -9.25 -2.55
CA GLY A 85 0.03 -10.46 -2.26
C GLY A 85 -1.27 -10.23 -1.48
N ARG A 86 -1.50 -9.03 -0.93
CA ARG A 86 -2.71 -8.72 -0.17
C ARG A 86 -3.84 -8.30 -1.10
N LYS A 87 -5.04 -8.80 -0.80
CA LYS A 87 -6.27 -8.33 -1.47
C LYS A 87 -6.43 -6.83 -1.29
N PHE A 88 -6.46 -6.11 -2.42
CA PHE A 88 -6.80 -4.69 -2.41
C PHE A 88 -8.21 -4.49 -1.85
N THR A 89 -8.33 -3.58 -0.88
CA THR A 89 -9.62 -3.15 -0.32
C THR A 89 -9.58 -1.64 -0.26
N PRO A 90 -10.32 -0.92 -1.13
CA PRO A 90 -10.27 0.54 -1.16
C PRO A 90 -10.81 1.12 0.16
N HIS A 91 -9.94 1.80 0.91
CA HIS A 91 -10.27 2.44 2.18
C HIS A 91 -9.47 3.73 2.37
N VAL A 92 -10.07 4.69 3.07
CA VAL A 92 -9.36 5.85 3.61
C VAL A 92 -9.11 5.58 5.09
N THR A 93 -7.84 5.60 5.50
CA THR A 93 -7.49 5.46 6.92
C THR A 93 -7.79 6.78 7.62
N LEU A 94 -8.72 6.78 8.58
CA LEU A 94 -9.06 7.99 9.35
C LEU A 94 -8.18 8.15 10.59
N ALA A 95 -7.82 7.03 11.22
CA ALA A 95 -6.99 7.02 12.41
C ALA A 95 -6.14 5.74 12.47
N ARG A 96 -4.95 5.88 13.06
CA ARG A 96 -4.10 4.76 13.50
C ARG A 96 -4.08 4.81 15.02
N LEU A 97 -4.83 3.89 15.64
CA LEU A 97 -4.97 3.87 17.08
C LEU A 97 -3.87 2.99 17.70
N ARG A 98 -3.29 3.46 18.81
CA ARG A 98 -2.41 2.67 19.68
C ARG A 98 -3.22 2.25 20.90
N ASP A 99 -2.98 1.04 21.38
CA ASP A 99 -3.53 0.51 22.64
C ASP A 99 -5.07 0.52 22.77
N SER A 100 -5.79 0.60 21.65
CA SER A 100 -7.26 0.59 21.62
C SER A 100 -7.80 -0.81 21.27
N SER A 101 -8.72 -1.33 22.09
CA SER A 101 -9.44 -2.57 21.82
C SER A 101 -10.50 -2.40 20.72
N SER A 102 -10.84 -3.49 20.04
CA SER A 102 -11.93 -3.49 19.04
C SER A 102 -13.28 -3.08 19.65
N TRP A 103 -13.52 -3.45 20.92
CA TRP A 103 -14.72 -3.09 21.65
C TRP A 103 -14.83 -1.60 21.91
N GLN A 104 -13.75 -0.96 22.36
CA GLN A 104 -13.72 0.51 22.55
C GLN A 104 -13.97 1.25 21.24
N VAL A 105 -13.39 0.78 20.12
CA VAL A 105 -13.65 1.37 18.80
C VAL A 105 -15.10 1.15 18.37
N ALA A 106 -15.66 -0.04 18.60
CA ALA A 106 -17.04 -0.35 18.25
C ALA A 106 -18.04 0.50 19.05
N ASP A 107 -17.81 0.64 20.36
CA ASP A 107 -18.63 1.47 21.25
C ASP A 107 -18.56 2.95 20.86
N TYR A 108 -17.35 3.48 20.60
CA TYR A 108 -17.19 4.83 20.09
C TYR A 108 -17.96 5.03 18.77
N LEU A 109 -17.84 4.10 17.81
CA LEU A 109 -18.58 4.20 16.56
C LEU A 109 -20.11 4.04 16.75
N ALA A 110 -20.57 3.29 17.74
CA ALA A 110 -22.00 3.17 18.03
C ALA A 110 -22.59 4.49 18.55
N ASN A 111 -21.84 5.20 19.40
CA ASN A 111 -22.29 6.42 20.05
C ASN A 111 -22.09 7.70 19.21
N TYR A 112 -21.13 7.71 18.27
CA TYR A 112 -20.74 8.93 17.54
C TYR A 112 -20.88 8.84 15.99
N GLN A 113 -21.56 7.83 15.45
CA GLN A 113 -21.79 7.74 13.99
C GLN A 113 -22.96 8.64 13.54
N PRO A 114 -22.69 9.59 12.63
CA PRO A 114 -22.88 9.22 11.22
C PRO A 114 -21.90 9.90 10.27
N TYR A 115 -20.58 9.69 10.39
CA TYR A 115 -19.68 10.21 9.36
C TYR A 115 -20.00 9.58 8.00
N ARG A 116 -20.33 10.45 7.03
CA ARG A 116 -20.58 10.11 5.64
C ARG A 116 -19.86 11.16 4.80
N SER A 117 -18.88 10.72 4.02
CA SER A 117 -18.35 11.57 2.98
C SER A 117 -19.38 11.71 1.86
N SER A 118 -19.42 12.89 1.23
CA SER A 118 -20.01 13.03 -0.08
C SER A 118 -19.30 12.12 -1.08
N ALA A 119 -19.98 11.79 -2.17
CA ALA A 119 -19.29 11.19 -3.31
C ALA A 119 -18.48 12.28 -4.01
N PHE A 120 -17.25 11.95 -4.40
CA PHE A 120 -16.41 12.83 -5.20
C PHE A 120 -15.95 12.08 -6.45
N PRO A 121 -15.83 12.76 -7.60
CA PRO A 121 -15.20 12.18 -8.77
C PRO A 121 -13.70 12.01 -8.51
N VAL A 122 -13.13 10.89 -8.94
CA VAL A 122 -11.68 10.70 -8.97
C VAL A 122 -11.18 11.31 -10.28
N SER A 123 -10.30 12.30 -10.20
CA SER A 123 -9.80 13.04 -11.37
C SER A 123 -8.38 12.69 -11.79
N ARG A 124 -7.61 12.02 -10.93
CA ARG A 124 -6.21 11.67 -11.18
C ARG A 124 -5.72 10.58 -10.23
N PHE A 125 -4.68 9.88 -10.66
CA PHE A 125 -3.79 9.12 -9.78
C PHE A 125 -2.58 9.97 -9.43
N VAL A 126 -2.02 9.77 -8.25
CA VAL A 126 -0.87 10.55 -7.78
C VAL A 126 0.16 9.57 -7.22
N LEU A 127 1.38 9.66 -7.74
CA LEU A 127 2.52 8.95 -7.18
C LEU A 127 3.05 9.73 -5.99
N TYR A 128 3.13 9.08 -4.83
CA TYR A 128 3.66 9.67 -3.61
C TYR A 128 4.93 8.97 -3.18
N SER A 129 5.90 9.74 -2.71
CA SER A 129 6.97 9.23 -1.86
C SER A 129 6.65 9.49 -0.38
N ALA A 130 7.13 8.60 0.47
CA ALA A 130 7.00 8.75 1.92
C ALA A 130 8.37 8.50 2.56
N ARG A 131 8.74 9.34 3.53
CA ARG A 131 9.92 9.06 4.35
C ARG A 131 9.66 7.85 5.25
N SER A 132 10.70 7.07 5.52
CA SER A 132 10.71 6.06 6.59
C SER A 132 10.49 6.75 7.94
N SER A 133 9.24 6.85 8.37
CA SER A 133 8.86 7.40 9.66
C SER A 133 7.76 6.54 10.29
N ALA A 134 7.86 6.32 11.60
CA ALA A 134 7.05 5.40 12.39
C ALA A 134 5.56 5.80 12.54
N GLY A 135 5.09 6.80 11.79
CA GLY A 135 3.72 7.32 11.85
C GLY A 135 3.09 7.65 10.49
N GLY A 136 3.82 7.50 9.38
CA GLY A 136 3.49 8.15 8.10
C GLY A 136 4.13 9.53 8.06
N GLY A 137 5.15 9.69 7.23
CA GLY A 137 5.84 10.96 7.04
C GLY A 137 4.98 11.94 6.21
N PRO A 138 5.47 13.18 6.01
CA PRO A 138 4.90 14.02 4.97
C PRO A 138 4.98 13.26 3.64
N TYR A 139 3.84 13.17 2.94
CA TYR A 139 3.77 12.60 1.61
C TYR A 139 4.16 13.66 0.61
N ILE A 140 5.14 13.35 -0.24
CA ILE A 140 5.56 14.24 -1.32
C ILE A 140 4.91 13.73 -2.60
N VAL A 141 4.31 14.63 -3.36
CA VAL A 141 3.81 14.33 -4.71
C VAL A 141 5.02 14.24 -5.62
N GLU A 142 5.26 13.06 -6.18
CA GLU A 142 6.30 12.84 -7.19
C GLU A 142 5.75 13.13 -8.59
N ASP A 143 4.52 12.69 -8.86
CA ASP A 143 3.86 12.92 -10.14
C ASP A 143 2.34 12.78 -10.03
N ALA A 144 1.60 13.37 -10.97
CA ALA A 144 0.14 13.32 -11.03
C ALA A 144 -0.32 12.96 -12.44
N TYR A 145 -1.10 11.86 -12.55
CA TYR A 145 -1.61 11.31 -13.79
C TYR A 145 -3.12 11.57 -13.90
N PRO A 146 -3.56 12.53 -14.74
CA PRO A 146 -4.97 12.81 -14.94
C PRO A 146 -5.72 11.59 -15.48
N LEU A 147 -6.93 11.36 -14.98
CA LEU A 147 -7.88 10.45 -15.60
C LEU A 147 -8.55 11.20 -16.74
N ALA A 148 -8.24 10.82 -17.99
CA ALA A 148 -8.94 11.33 -19.16
C ALA A 148 -10.44 11.03 -19.03
N ALA A 149 -11.27 12.03 -19.29
CA ALA A 149 -12.73 11.95 -19.24
C ALA A 149 -13.29 11.23 -20.47
#